data_AF-A0A521P2L2-F1
#
_entry.id   AF-A0A521P2L2-F1
#
_cell.length_a   1.000
_cell.length_b   1.000
_cell.length_c   1.000
_cell.angle_alpha   90.00
_cell.angle_beta   90.00
_cell.angle_gamma   90.00
#
_symmetry.space_group_name_H-M   'P 1'
#
loop_
_entity.id
_entity.type
_entity.pdbx_description
1 polymer ?
#
loop_
_entity_poly.entity_id
_entity_poly.type
_entity_poly.pdbx_seq_one_letter_code
_entity_poly.pdbx_strand_id
1 'polypeptide(L)'
;MNDATLACIDDLRGWLGERLSTAPAVRDQHGRDTTFHPVMPPDAVAFPQTVAEVQRIVATCAARRVPLVAFGTGTSCEGHIAALRGGISLDTRGLDRIREVRAADMDATVEAGVTRKSLNAHLHGTGLQFPVDPGADASIGGMVSTRASGTNAMRYGTMRENVMALEVVLPDGELIRTGTRARKSAAGYDLTRLFVGAEGTLGIVTAATVRLHALPEHVAAATCAFGTLRAAVDTVIETLQAGVQLGRVELLDALQVKAVNRYSRLGMAVAPTLFFEFHGSEPEVAHQVKVVREIAASHGGQDFAWAHRPEDRSRLWQARHDIWWANKGLRPGAEGLPTDVCVPISELADQIEAAQQDVRAEGLIAPICGHVGDGNFHLCFMVDPSDPAEIARVKAAYARMIRRALAVGGTCTGEHGIGHGKVEFLREEAGGGFRVMQALRAALDPLGILNPGKVTGFF
;
A
#
# COMPACT_ATOMS: atom_id res chain seq x y z
N MET A 1 14.79 -9.35 -26.30
CA MET A 1 13.87 -8.50 -27.10
C MET A 1 13.50 -9.25 -28.37
N ASN A 2 12.21 -9.32 -28.71
CA ASN A 2 11.75 -9.94 -29.97
C ASN A 2 11.49 -8.88 -31.06
N ASP A 3 11.25 -9.31 -32.29
CA ASP A 3 11.05 -8.40 -33.44
C ASP A 3 9.84 -7.46 -33.27
N ALA A 4 8.77 -7.93 -32.63
CA ALA A 4 7.58 -7.12 -32.37
C ALA A 4 7.88 -5.96 -31.38
N THR A 5 8.66 -6.23 -30.33
CA THR A 5 9.11 -5.22 -29.37
C THR A 5 10.06 -4.23 -30.02
N LEU A 6 11.01 -4.68 -30.85
CA LEU A 6 11.91 -3.78 -31.58
C LEU A 6 11.13 -2.80 -32.47
N ALA A 7 10.20 -3.32 -33.27
CA ALA A 7 9.38 -2.48 -34.14
C ALA A 7 8.43 -1.55 -33.36
N CYS A 8 7.97 -1.96 -32.17
CA CYS A 8 7.20 -1.10 -31.27
C CYS A 8 8.05 0.05 -30.72
N ILE A 9 9.28 -0.24 -30.30
CA ILE A 9 10.23 0.79 -29.85
C ILE A 9 10.51 1.79 -30.97
N ASP A 10 10.70 1.32 -32.21
CA ASP A 10 10.96 2.22 -33.34
C ASP A 10 9.76 3.12 -33.66
N ASP A 11 8.54 2.59 -33.67
CA ASP A 11 7.32 3.38 -33.84
C ASP A 11 7.16 4.44 -32.75
N LEU A 12 7.36 4.04 -31.48
CA LEU A 12 7.27 4.93 -30.34
C LEU A 12 8.34 6.02 -30.40
N ARG A 13 9.58 5.65 -30.77
CA ARG A 13 10.70 6.59 -30.89
C ARG A 13 10.45 7.65 -31.95
N GLY A 14 9.76 7.29 -33.04
CA GLY A 14 9.42 8.21 -34.13
C GLY A 14 8.66 9.47 -33.69
N TRP A 15 7.97 9.44 -32.54
CA TRP A 15 7.23 10.61 -32.04
C TRP A 15 7.50 10.97 -30.57
N LEU A 16 7.92 10.03 -29.73
CA LEU A 16 8.38 10.34 -28.36
C LEU A 16 9.81 10.90 -28.34
N GLY A 17 10.63 10.58 -29.35
CA GLY A 17 12.04 10.94 -29.38
C GLY A 17 12.78 10.47 -28.12
N GLU A 18 13.49 11.38 -27.48
CA GLU A 18 14.26 11.14 -26.24
C GLU A 18 13.39 10.72 -25.04
N ARG A 19 12.07 10.92 -25.08
CA ARG A 19 11.13 10.45 -24.05
C ARG A 19 10.82 8.96 -24.16
N LEU A 20 11.55 8.22 -25.01
CA LEU A 20 11.60 6.77 -25.02
C LEU A 20 13.04 6.31 -24.74
N SER A 21 13.30 5.83 -23.52
CA SER A 21 14.63 5.40 -23.10
C SER A 21 14.83 3.89 -23.24
N THR A 22 16.00 3.49 -23.73
CA THR A 22 16.49 2.10 -23.72
C THR A 22 17.75 1.94 -22.88
N ALA A 23 18.13 2.98 -22.12
CA ALA A 23 19.32 2.97 -21.29
C ALA A 23 19.20 1.92 -20.18
N PRO A 24 20.24 1.07 -19.95
CA PRO A 24 20.18 0.00 -18.97
C PRO A 24 19.79 0.47 -17.56
N ALA A 25 20.38 1.56 -17.06
CA ALA A 25 20.08 2.08 -15.73
C ALA A 25 18.61 2.50 -15.57
N VAL A 26 18.01 3.09 -16.61
CA VAL A 26 16.60 3.52 -16.58
C VAL A 26 15.70 2.29 -16.57
N ARG A 27 16.01 1.27 -17.38
CA ARG A 27 15.25 0.01 -17.42
C ARG A 27 15.34 -0.74 -16.09
N ASP A 28 16.53 -0.85 -15.50
CA ASP A 28 16.73 -1.51 -14.21
C ASP A 28 15.92 -0.83 -13.10
N GLN A 29 15.87 0.51 -13.08
CA GLN A 29 15.04 1.27 -12.15
C GLN A 29 13.54 0.95 -12.32
N HIS A 30 13.06 0.78 -13.56
CA HIS A 30 11.66 0.49 -13.85
C HIS A 30 11.29 -1.00 -13.72
N GLY A 31 12.27 -1.87 -13.48
CA GLY A 31 12.07 -3.28 -13.16
C GLY A 31 12.30 -3.63 -11.68
N ARG A 32 12.58 -2.64 -10.82
CA ARG A 32 12.91 -2.81 -9.41
C ARG A 32 11.96 -2.00 -8.53
N ASP A 33 11.12 -2.69 -7.76
CA ASP A 33 10.37 -2.09 -6.65
C ASP A 33 10.98 -2.49 -5.29
N THR A 34 10.25 -2.33 -4.19
CA THR A 34 10.75 -2.59 -2.82
C THR A 34 10.55 -4.03 -2.38
N THR A 35 10.38 -4.95 -3.33
CA THR A 35 10.20 -6.38 -3.09
C THR A 35 11.53 -7.14 -2.98
N PHE A 36 11.45 -8.42 -2.63
CA PHE A 36 12.58 -9.37 -2.61
C PHE A 36 12.73 -10.16 -3.92
N HIS A 37 11.74 -10.09 -4.81
CA HIS A 37 11.81 -10.69 -6.13
C HIS A 37 12.96 -10.12 -6.99
N PRO A 38 13.51 -10.92 -7.91
CA PRO A 38 14.53 -10.45 -8.83
C PRO A 38 14.06 -9.26 -9.67
N VAL A 39 14.97 -8.33 -9.94
CA VAL A 39 14.75 -7.23 -10.87
C VAL A 39 14.51 -7.79 -12.27
N MET A 40 13.40 -7.39 -12.89
CA MET A 40 13.07 -7.78 -14.26
C MET A 40 12.85 -6.51 -15.10
N PRO A 41 13.90 -6.01 -15.77
CA PRO A 41 13.82 -4.75 -16.51
C PRO A 41 12.96 -4.88 -17.77
N PRO A 42 12.19 -3.84 -18.15
CA PRO A 42 11.52 -3.78 -19.45
C PRO A 42 12.55 -3.67 -20.59
N ASP A 43 12.09 -3.77 -21.83
CA ASP A 43 12.90 -3.54 -23.03
C ASP A 43 13.11 -2.02 -23.29
N ALA A 44 12.12 -1.19 -22.95
CA ALA A 44 12.21 0.27 -23.01
C ALA A 44 11.28 0.95 -21.98
N VAL A 45 11.49 2.24 -21.73
CA VAL A 45 10.68 3.07 -20.84
C VAL A 45 10.16 4.29 -21.59
N ALA A 46 8.85 4.48 -21.61
CA ALA A 46 8.16 5.62 -22.23
C ALA A 46 7.71 6.63 -21.17
N PHE A 47 7.96 7.92 -21.42
CA PHE A 47 7.64 9.04 -20.53
C PHE A 47 6.58 9.97 -21.15
N PRO A 48 5.28 9.57 -21.12
CA PRO A 48 4.18 10.43 -21.57
C PRO A 48 4.00 11.66 -20.66
N GLN A 49 3.50 12.74 -21.24
CA GLN A 49 3.18 14.00 -20.58
C GLN A 49 1.69 14.38 -20.73
N THR A 50 0.94 13.64 -21.55
CA THR A 50 -0.50 13.85 -21.71
C THR A 50 -1.26 12.53 -21.79
N VAL A 51 -2.56 12.56 -21.50
CA VAL A 51 -3.45 11.39 -21.65
C VAL A 51 -3.48 10.90 -23.09
N ALA A 52 -3.46 11.80 -24.08
CA ALA A 52 -3.43 11.43 -25.49
C ALA A 52 -2.17 10.64 -25.87
N GLU A 53 -1.02 10.96 -25.25
CA GLU A 53 0.19 10.17 -25.43
C GLU A 53 0.10 8.79 -24.78
N VAL A 54 -0.53 8.67 -23.60
CA VAL A 54 -0.81 7.36 -22.99
C VAL A 54 -1.67 6.51 -23.92
N GLN A 55 -2.78 7.06 -24.44
CA GLN A 55 -3.64 6.36 -25.40
C GLN A 55 -2.85 5.89 -26.63
N ARG A 56 -2.01 6.76 -27.20
CA ARG A 56 -1.17 6.41 -28.36
C ARG A 56 -0.14 5.33 -28.05
N ILE A 57 0.50 5.36 -26.87
CA ILE A 57 1.44 4.30 -26.44
C ILE A 57 0.71 2.97 -26.31
N VAL A 58 -0.43 2.95 -25.61
CA VAL A 58 -1.23 1.74 -25.39
C VAL A 58 -1.68 1.16 -26.73
N ALA A 59 -2.24 1.98 -27.63
CA ALA A 59 -2.66 1.55 -28.97
C ALA A 59 -1.50 1.00 -29.81
N THR A 60 -0.31 1.62 -29.72
CA THR A 60 0.90 1.14 -30.41
C THR A 60 1.35 -0.22 -29.88
N CYS A 61 1.31 -0.41 -28.55
CA CYS A 61 1.65 -1.69 -27.92
C CYS A 61 0.62 -2.77 -28.28
N ALA A 62 -0.67 -2.43 -28.28
CA ALA A 62 -1.76 -3.34 -28.66
C ALA A 62 -1.65 -3.82 -30.10
N ALA A 63 -1.43 -2.90 -31.05
CA ALA A 63 -1.24 -3.21 -32.46
C ALA A 63 -0.08 -4.20 -32.71
N ARG A 64 0.94 -4.16 -31.84
CA ARG A 64 2.14 -5.00 -31.92
C ARG A 64 2.16 -6.15 -30.92
N ARG A 65 1.11 -6.29 -30.09
CA ARG A 65 1.01 -7.26 -28.99
C ARG A 65 2.23 -7.25 -28.06
N VAL A 66 2.70 -6.04 -27.74
CA VAL A 66 3.85 -5.84 -26.84
C VAL A 66 3.34 -5.60 -25.42
N PRO A 67 3.89 -6.30 -24.41
CA PRO A 67 3.54 -6.08 -23.01
C PRO A 67 3.80 -4.64 -22.57
N LEU A 68 2.91 -4.13 -21.73
CA LEU A 68 2.97 -2.79 -21.16
C LEU A 68 2.83 -2.86 -19.63
N VAL A 69 3.75 -2.24 -18.90
CA VAL A 69 3.74 -2.18 -17.43
C VAL A 69 3.60 -0.74 -17.01
N ALA A 70 2.53 -0.39 -16.30
CA ALA A 70 2.39 0.94 -15.71
C ALA A 70 3.41 1.14 -14.57
N PHE A 71 4.03 2.31 -14.52
CA PHE A 71 4.98 2.68 -13.49
C PHE A 71 4.61 4.05 -12.88
N GLY A 72 4.46 4.07 -11.55
CA GLY A 72 4.26 5.29 -10.76
C GLY A 72 5.59 5.80 -10.19
N THR A 73 5.80 5.64 -8.88
CA THR A 73 7.06 6.01 -8.21
C THR A 73 7.97 4.82 -7.88
N GLY A 74 7.58 3.60 -8.25
CA GLY A 74 8.38 2.39 -8.05
C GLY A 74 8.43 1.87 -6.60
N THR A 75 7.43 2.20 -5.78
CA THR A 75 7.43 1.91 -4.33
C THR A 75 6.53 0.73 -3.93
N SER A 76 6.20 -0.17 -4.86
CA SER A 76 5.35 -1.36 -4.59
C SER A 76 6.14 -2.52 -3.96
N CYS A 77 5.45 -3.46 -3.29
CA CYS A 77 6.13 -4.48 -2.48
C CYS A 77 6.06 -5.93 -3.04
N GLU A 78 5.24 -6.21 -4.06
CA GLU A 78 4.98 -7.60 -4.53
C GLU A 78 5.39 -7.85 -6.01
N GLY A 79 6.35 -7.07 -6.53
CA GLY A 79 6.85 -7.23 -7.90
C GLY A 79 5.90 -6.69 -8.97
N HIS A 80 5.17 -5.61 -8.66
CA HIS A 80 4.09 -5.10 -9.52
C HIS A 80 4.61 -4.56 -10.85
N ILE A 81 5.82 -4.01 -10.84
CA ILE A 81 6.46 -3.37 -11.98
C ILE A 81 7.50 -4.28 -12.67
N ALA A 82 7.70 -5.50 -12.18
CA ALA A 82 8.61 -6.45 -12.80
C ALA A 82 8.11 -6.81 -14.22
N ALA A 83 8.93 -6.57 -15.24
CA ALA A 83 8.59 -6.84 -16.63
C ALA A 83 8.78 -8.33 -16.98
N LEU A 84 7.91 -9.20 -16.45
CA LEU A 84 7.99 -10.67 -16.59
C LEU A 84 8.08 -11.17 -18.05
N ARG A 85 7.61 -10.34 -19.00
CA ARG A 85 7.61 -10.63 -20.44
C ARG A 85 8.40 -9.57 -21.25
N GLY A 86 9.23 -8.76 -20.60
CA GLY A 86 9.85 -7.59 -21.22
C GLY A 86 8.79 -6.55 -21.59
N GLY A 87 8.96 -5.90 -22.74
CA GLY A 87 8.03 -4.91 -23.28
C GLY A 87 8.34 -3.48 -22.82
N ILE A 88 7.31 -2.65 -22.73
CA ILE A 88 7.42 -1.22 -22.45
C ILE A 88 6.98 -0.94 -21.01
N SER A 89 7.79 -0.21 -20.24
CA SER A 89 7.31 0.45 -19.03
C SER A 89 6.74 1.82 -19.38
N LEU A 90 5.51 2.11 -18.95
CA LEU A 90 4.85 3.40 -19.14
C LEU A 90 4.91 4.18 -17.83
N ASP A 91 5.78 5.19 -17.79
CA ASP A 91 5.99 6.02 -16.62
C ASP A 91 4.98 7.18 -16.57
N THR A 92 4.04 7.13 -15.62
CA THR A 92 2.99 8.13 -15.48
C THR A 92 3.41 9.37 -14.68
N ARG A 93 4.67 9.47 -14.22
CA ARG A 93 5.13 10.61 -13.39
C ARG A 93 5.04 11.95 -14.12
N GLY A 94 5.09 11.96 -15.45
CA GLY A 94 4.87 13.17 -16.25
C GLY A 94 3.42 13.68 -16.27
N LEU A 95 2.46 12.90 -15.74
CA LEU A 95 1.08 13.30 -15.53
C LEU A 95 0.89 13.78 -14.09
N ASP A 96 1.44 14.94 -13.74
CA ASP A 96 1.57 15.42 -12.36
C ASP A 96 0.71 16.66 -12.02
N ARG A 97 -0.31 16.96 -12.83
CA ARG A 97 -1.16 18.11 -12.57
C ARG A 97 -2.26 17.81 -11.57
N ILE A 98 -2.40 18.69 -10.57
CA ILE A 98 -3.61 18.83 -9.79
C ILE A 98 -4.59 19.63 -10.64
N ARG A 99 -5.57 18.96 -11.24
CA ARG A 99 -6.47 19.58 -12.23
C ARG A 99 -7.47 20.53 -11.59
N GLU A 100 -8.03 20.13 -10.45
CA GLU A 100 -9.02 20.94 -9.76
C GLU A 100 -9.14 20.53 -8.29
N VAL A 101 -9.26 21.53 -7.39
CA VAL A 101 -9.60 21.34 -5.97
C VAL A 101 -10.90 22.08 -5.70
N ARG A 102 -11.87 21.37 -5.12
CA ARG A 102 -13.22 21.88 -4.88
C ARG A 102 -13.50 21.81 -3.39
N ALA A 103 -13.07 22.83 -2.67
CA ALA A 103 -13.08 22.83 -1.21
C ALA A 103 -14.50 22.65 -0.63
N ALA A 104 -15.50 23.31 -1.23
CA ALA A 104 -16.90 23.20 -0.81
C ALA A 104 -17.47 21.78 -0.95
N ASP A 105 -17.00 21.02 -1.94
CA ASP A 105 -17.43 19.64 -2.18
C ASP A 105 -16.50 18.61 -1.49
N MET A 106 -15.37 19.06 -0.94
CA MET A 106 -14.31 18.25 -0.34
C MET A 106 -13.81 17.15 -1.30
N ASP A 107 -13.47 17.53 -2.53
CA ASP A 107 -12.86 16.64 -3.51
C ASP A 107 -11.78 17.34 -4.35
N ALA A 108 -10.89 16.54 -4.94
CA ALA A 108 -9.91 17.00 -5.91
C ALA A 108 -9.82 16.02 -7.08
N THR A 109 -9.59 16.54 -8.28
CA THR A 109 -9.21 15.74 -9.45
C THR A 109 -7.72 15.93 -9.72
N VAL A 110 -6.96 14.84 -9.73
CA VAL A 110 -5.49 14.83 -9.87
C VAL A 110 -5.06 13.83 -10.92
N GLU A 111 -3.98 14.12 -11.62
CA GLU A 111 -3.37 13.17 -12.55
C GLU A 111 -2.60 12.06 -11.81
N ALA A 112 -2.41 10.93 -12.49
CA ALA A 112 -1.89 9.69 -11.89
C ALA A 112 -0.46 9.81 -11.31
N GLY A 113 0.34 10.74 -11.81
CA GLY A 113 1.71 11.02 -11.36
C GLY A 113 1.80 11.93 -10.13
N VAL A 114 0.72 12.62 -9.75
CA VAL A 114 0.68 13.45 -8.52
C VAL A 114 1.01 12.57 -7.32
N THR A 115 1.93 13.00 -6.44
CA THR A 115 2.24 12.26 -5.21
C THR A 115 1.34 12.68 -4.07
N ARG A 116 1.20 11.81 -3.07
CA ARG A 116 0.43 12.12 -1.86
C ARG A 116 0.96 13.38 -1.17
N LYS A 117 2.29 13.52 -1.05
CA LYS A 117 2.88 14.71 -0.41
C LYS A 117 2.67 15.96 -1.25
N SER A 118 2.77 15.89 -2.59
CA SER A 118 2.54 17.08 -3.43
C SER A 118 1.07 17.54 -3.39
N LEU A 119 0.11 16.60 -3.38
CA LEU A 119 -1.31 16.93 -3.19
C LEU A 119 -1.55 17.61 -1.83
N ASN A 120 -1.06 17.03 -0.74
CA ASN A 120 -1.24 17.63 0.59
C ASN A 120 -0.50 18.97 0.74
N ALA A 121 0.66 19.14 0.10
CA ALA A 121 1.34 20.44 0.06
C ALA A 121 0.51 21.50 -0.67
N HIS A 122 -0.17 21.13 -1.75
CA HIS A 122 -1.08 22.03 -2.47
C HIS A 122 -2.34 22.38 -1.67
N LEU A 123 -2.83 21.46 -0.82
CA LEU A 123 -3.97 21.68 0.08
C LEU A 123 -3.60 22.49 1.34
N HIS A 124 -2.32 22.76 1.57
CA HIS A 124 -1.87 23.48 2.75
C HIS A 124 -2.57 24.85 2.89
N GLY A 125 -3.05 25.16 4.09
CA GLY A 125 -3.77 26.41 4.39
C GLY A 125 -5.26 26.40 4.01
N THR A 126 -5.75 25.37 3.32
CA THR A 126 -7.20 25.26 2.97
C THR A 126 -8.05 24.69 4.10
N GLY A 127 -7.43 24.10 5.13
CA GLY A 127 -8.12 23.33 6.17
C GLY A 127 -8.49 21.89 5.72
N LEU A 128 -8.09 21.47 4.52
CA LEU A 128 -8.35 20.14 3.98
C LEU A 128 -7.07 19.31 3.83
N GLN A 129 -7.26 17.99 3.76
CA GLN A 129 -6.21 17.00 3.53
C GLN A 129 -6.72 15.84 2.67
N PHE A 130 -5.79 15.19 1.97
CA PHE A 130 -5.98 13.85 1.43
C PHE A 130 -5.38 12.82 2.43
N PRO A 131 -6.19 11.93 3.01
CA PRO A 131 -5.85 11.27 4.28
C PRO A 131 -5.06 9.96 4.13
N VAL A 132 -5.15 9.29 2.98
CA VAL A 132 -4.53 7.97 2.80
C VAL A 132 -3.01 8.13 2.77
N ASP A 133 -2.29 7.46 3.65
CA ASP A 133 -0.89 7.71 3.96
C ASP A 133 -0.01 6.45 4.01
N PRO A 134 0.24 5.78 2.87
CA PRO A 134 1.24 4.72 2.83
C PRO A 134 2.60 5.25 3.26
N GLY A 135 3.47 4.36 3.76
CA GLY A 135 4.79 4.72 4.27
C GLY A 135 5.69 5.41 3.22
N ALA A 136 5.51 5.08 1.94
CA ALA A 136 6.19 5.73 0.83
C ALA A 136 5.43 6.97 0.31
N ASP A 137 6.14 7.94 -0.28
CA ASP A 137 5.49 8.99 -1.07
C ASP A 137 5.12 8.46 -2.46
N ALA A 138 4.03 7.69 -2.49
CA ALA A 138 3.52 7.07 -3.70
C ALA A 138 2.76 8.07 -4.59
N SER A 139 2.73 7.81 -5.90
CA SER A 139 1.82 8.51 -6.81
C SER A 139 0.38 8.05 -6.61
N ILE A 140 -0.58 8.94 -6.82
CA ILE A 140 -2.01 8.65 -6.68
C ILE A 140 -2.42 7.51 -7.62
N GLY A 141 -1.89 7.45 -8.85
CA GLY A 141 -2.13 6.34 -9.77
C GLY A 141 -1.63 5.00 -9.24
N GLY A 142 -0.45 4.97 -8.62
CA GLY A 142 0.07 3.79 -7.94
C GLY A 142 -0.81 3.39 -6.76
N MET A 143 -1.19 4.34 -5.92
CA MET A 143 -2.08 4.12 -4.77
C MET A 143 -3.45 3.56 -5.20
N VAL A 144 -4.06 4.10 -6.26
CA VAL A 144 -5.29 3.55 -6.85
C VAL A 144 -5.06 2.11 -7.29
N SER A 145 -3.97 1.86 -8.02
CA SER A 145 -3.68 0.57 -8.64
C SER A 145 -3.44 -0.53 -7.61
N THR A 146 -2.82 -0.22 -6.48
CA THR A 146 -2.56 -1.20 -5.40
C THR A 146 -3.62 -1.19 -4.30
N ARG A 147 -4.65 -0.34 -4.40
CA ARG A 147 -5.63 -0.08 -3.33
C ARG A 147 -4.92 0.25 -2.01
N ALA A 148 -3.98 1.19 -2.06
CA ALA A 148 -3.15 1.55 -0.91
C ALA A 148 -3.96 1.91 0.35
N SER A 149 -3.39 1.55 1.50
CA SER A 149 -3.87 1.89 2.83
C SER A 149 -2.88 2.86 3.51
N GLY A 150 -2.84 2.86 4.84
CA GLY A 150 -1.91 3.60 5.68
C GLY A 150 -2.40 3.67 7.11
N THR A 151 -1.63 4.32 7.99
CA THR A 151 -1.96 4.44 9.42
C THR A 151 -3.29 5.16 9.69
N ASN A 152 -3.75 6.01 8.75
CA ASN A 152 -5.00 6.74 8.82
C ASN A 152 -6.24 5.93 8.35
N ALA A 153 -6.06 4.71 7.83
CA ALA A 153 -7.12 3.97 7.17
C ALA A 153 -8.29 3.64 8.11
N MET A 154 -8.02 3.33 9.38
CA MET A 154 -9.09 3.10 10.37
C MET A 154 -10.08 4.26 10.48
N ARG A 155 -9.61 5.51 10.29
CA ARG A 155 -10.42 6.71 10.44
C ARG A 155 -11.08 7.13 9.13
N TYR A 156 -10.33 7.07 8.02
CA TYR A 156 -10.73 7.68 6.76
C TYR A 156 -10.93 6.68 5.61
N GLY A 157 -10.70 5.40 5.87
CA GLY A 157 -10.69 4.33 4.88
C GLY A 157 -9.45 4.34 3.98
N THR A 158 -9.40 3.38 3.08
CA THR A 158 -8.28 3.16 2.14
C THR A 158 -8.48 3.95 0.83
N MET A 159 -7.64 3.70 -0.18
CA MET A 159 -7.92 4.15 -1.55
C MET A 159 -9.25 3.64 -2.09
N ARG A 160 -9.78 2.52 -1.57
CA ARG A 160 -11.15 2.13 -1.85
C ARG A 160 -12.08 3.27 -1.43
N GLU A 161 -12.18 3.61 -0.16
CA GLU A 161 -13.14 4.60 0.33
C GLU A 161 -12.91 6.01 -0.21
N ASN A 162 -11.67 6.34 -0.58
CA ASN A 162 -11.25 7.70 -0.97
C ASN A 162 -11.24 7.99 -2.47
N VAL A 163 -11.42 7.00 -3.34
CA VAL A 163 -11.53 7.23 -4.80
C VAL A 163 -13.01 7.27 -5.21
N MET A 164 -13.39 8.30 -5.94
CA MET A 164 -14.77 8.54 -6.40
C MET A 164 -14.95 8.19 -7.87
N ALA A 165 -13.99 8.59 -8.71
CA ALA A 165 -14.00 8.36 -10.14
C ALA A 165 -12.58 8.27 -10.67
N LEU A 166 -12.40 7.54 -11.77
CA LEU A 166 -11.14 7.41 -12.47
C LEU A 166 -11.30 7.77 -13.94
N GLU A 167 -10.23 8.28 -14.52
CA GLU A 167 -9.96 8.24 -15.95
C GLU A 167 -8.96 7.10 -16.21
N VAL A 168 -9.34 6.17 -17.08
CA VAL A 168 -8.57 4.95 -17.35
C VAL A 168 -8.45 4.73 -18.85
N VAL A 169 -7.23 4.50 -19.32
CA VAL A 169 -6.97 4.05 -20.69
C VAL A 169 -7.01 2.52 -20.73
N LEU A 170 -7.94 1.99 -21.53
CA LEU A 170 -8.15 0.56 -21.76
C LEU A 170 -7.09 -0.02 -22.72
N PRO A 171 -6.94 -1.36 -22.80
CA PRO A 171 -5.92 -2.01 -23.63
C PRO A 171 -5.99 -1.69 -25.13
N ASP A 172 -7.15 -1.26 -25.64
CA ASP A 172 -7.33 -0.80 -27.02
C ASP A 172 -6.98 0.68 -27.23
N GLY A 173 -6.66 1.41 -26.16
CA GLY A 173 -6.36 2.83 -26.16
C GLY A 173 -7.57 3.74 -25.91
N GLU A 174 -8.78 3.19 -25.71
CA GLU A 174 -9.95 3.99 -25.34
C GLU A 174 -9.77 4.61 -23.95
N LEU A 175 -10.10 5.90 -23.82
CA LEU A 175 -10.18 6.57 -22.52
C LEU A 175 -11.61 6.50 -22.00
N ILE A 176 -11.80 5.86 -20.84
CA ILE A 176 -13.09 5.81 -20.16
C ILE A 176 -13.08 6.59 -18.86
N ARG A 177 -14.29 6.95 -18.40
CA ARG A 177 -14.53 7.48 -17.05
C ARG A 177 -15.38 6.49 -16.25
N THR A 178 -14.90 6.08 -15.08
CA THR A 178 -15.52 4.98 -14.32
C THR A 178 -16.67 5.41 -13.39
N GLY A 179 -16.75 6.71 -13.07
CA GLY A 179 -17.69 7.24 -12.09
C GLY A 179 -17.83 8.76 -12.13
N THR A 180 -18.55 9.31 -11.17
CA THR A 180 -18.85 10.75 -11.06
C THR A 180 -18.34 11.32 -9.75
N ARG A 181 -18.55 12.64 -9.56
CA ARG A 181 -18.27 13.33 -8.29
C ARG A 181 -19.39 13.17 -7.26
N ALA A 182 -20.51 12.55 -7.62
CA ALA A 182 -21.61 12.35 -6.69
C ALA A 182 -21.22 11.35 -5.60
N ARG A 183 -21.50 11.68 -4.33
CA ARG A 183 -21.20 10.80 -3.18
C ARG A 183 -21.99 9.50 -3.18
N LYS A 184 -23.11 9.49 -3.89
CA LYS A 184 -24.02 8.36 -4.01
C LYS A 184 -24.41 8.20 -5.47
N SER A 185 -24.33 6.97 -5.96
CA SER A 185 -24.83 6.59 -7.28
C SER A 185 -25.29 5.14 -7.20
N ALA A 186 -26.39 4.84 -7.90
CA ALA A 186 -26.84 3.48 -8.17
C ALA A 186 -26.95 3.23 -9.69
N ALA A 187 -26.30 4.07 -10.49
CA ALA A 187 -26.34 4.00 -11.94
C ALA A 187 -25.32 2.96 -12.45
N GLY A 188 -25.79 1.75 -12.74
CA GLY A 188 -24.98 0.68 -13.35
C GLY A 188 -23.98 0.03 -12.39
N TYR A 189 -22.99 -0.64 -12.96
CA TYR A 189 -21.92 -1.32 -12.21
C TYR A 189 -20.88 -0.33 -11.70
N ASP A 190 -20.28 -0.63 -10.54
CA ASP A 190 -19.20 0.19 -9.98
C ASP A 190 -17.86 -0.14 -10.65
N LEU A 191 -17.63 0.48 -11.81
CA LEU A 191 -16.36 0.35 -12.53
C LEU A 191 -15.19 0.94 -11.73
N THR A 192 -15.41 1.97 -10.91
CA THR A 192 -14.34 2.55 -10.09
C THR A 192 -13.74 1.48 -9.17
N ARG A 193 -14.58 0.68 -8.51
CA ARG A 193 -14.14 -0.43 -7.65
C ARG A 193 -13.45 -1.56 -8.40
N LEU A 194 -13.77 -1.75 -9.67
CA LEU A 194 -13.11 -2.74 -10.52
C LEU A 194 -11.65 -2.37 -10.79
N PHE A 195 -11.35 -1.09 -11.04
CA PHE A 195 -9.99 -0.63 -11.32
C PHE A 195 -9.15 -0.31 -10.07
N VAL A 196 -9.78 0.05 -8.95
CA VAL A 196 -9.05 0.26 -7.67
C VAL A 196 -8.56 -1.09 -7.13
N GLY A 197 -7.25 -1.32 -7.15
CA GLY A 197 -6.63 -2.60 -6.81
C GLY A 197 -6.40 -3.54 -8.01
N ALA A 198 -6.58 -3.06 -9.25
CA ALA A 198 -6.35 -3.88 -10.45
C ALA A 198 -4.87 -4.00 -10.85
N GLU A 199 -3.97 -3.26 -10.19
CA GLU A 199 -2.51 -3.34 -10.35
C GLU A 199 -2.01 -3.11 -11.80
N GLY A 200 -2.71 -2.26 -12.55
CA GLY A 200 -2.39 -1.99 -13.96
C GLY A 200 -2.65 -3.16 -14.91
N THR A 201 -3.17 -4.28 -14.39
CA THR A 201 -3.91 -5.24 -15.19
C THR A 201 -5.26 -4.58 -15.54
N LEU A 202 -6.05 -4.89 -16.56
CA LEU A 202 -7.33 -4.21 -16.88
C LEU A 202 -7.23 -2.80 -17.49
N GLY A 203 -6.33 -1.92 -17.04
CA GLY A 203 -6.22 -0.57 -17.59
C GLY A 203 -5.15 0.32 -16.94
N ILE A 204 -4.83 1.44 -17.60
CA ILE A 204 -3.85 2.43 -17.13
C ILE A 204 -4.59 3.64 -16.55
N VAL A 205 -4.48 3.86 -15.25
CA VAL A 205 -5.07 5.03 -14.57
C VAL A 205 -4.30 6.29 -14.99
N THR A 206 -5.00 7.30 -15.51
CA THR A 206 -4.41 8.59 -15.92
C THR A 206 -4.81 9.76 -15.02
N ALA A 207 -5.98 9.68 -14.38
CA ALA A 207 -6.41 10.64 -13.36
C ALA A 207 -7.40 10.01 -12.38
N ALA A 208 -7.49 10.59 -11.18
CA ALA A 208 -8.40 10.19 -10.13
C ALA A 208 -9.11 11.40 -9.53
N THR A 209 -10.41 11.28 -9.28
CA THR A 209 -11.14 12.15 -8.37
C THR A 209 -11.13 11.52 -6.99
N VAL A 210 -10.51 12.19 -6.03
CA VAL A 210 -10.32 11.73 -4.65
C VAL A 210 -11.09 12.57 -3.65
N ARG A 211 -11.50 11.95 -2.55
CA ARG A 211 -12.11 12.63 -1.40
C ARG A 211 -11.04 13.41 -0.63
N LEU A 212 -11.40 14.61 -0.22
CA LEU A 212 -10.67 15.38 0.78
C LEU A 212 -11.43 15.33 2.11
N HIS A 213 -10.69 15.51 3.19
CA HIS A 213 -11.21 15.51 4.55
C HIS A 213 -10.72 16.75 5.28
N ALA A 214 -11.47 17.22 6.27
CA ALA A 214 -11.02 18.33 7.10
C ALA A 214 -9.80 17.92 7.92
N LEU A 215 -8.92 18.89 8.21
CA LEU A 215 -7.91 18.73 9.24
C LEU A 215 -8.60 18.75 10.61
N PRO A 216 -8.24 17.84 11.54
CA PRO A 216 -8.74 17.89 12.91
C PRO A 216 -8.26 19.17 13.60
N GLU A 217 -9.13 19.76 14.42
CA GLU A 217 -8.80 20.95 15.23
C GLU A 217 -7.73 20.63 16.28
N HIS A 218 -7.87 19.48 16.93
CA HIS A 218 -6.96 18.99 17.95
C HIS A 218 -6.52 17.55 17.65
N VAL A 219 -5.24 17.29 17.89
CA VAL A 219 -4.66 15.96 17.76
C VAL A 219 -3.77 15.66 18.95
N ALA A 220 -3.99 14.51 19.57
CA ALA A 220 -3.15 13.98 20.64
C ALA A 220 -2.60 12.61 20.28
N ALA A 221 -1.43 12.24 20.81
CA ALA A 221 -0.91 10.88 20.69
C ALA A 221 -0.64 10.29 22.07
N ALA A 222 -0.72 8.96 22.19
CA ALA A 222 -0.35 8.24 23.39
C ALA A 222 0.37 6.94 23.05
N THR A 223 1.20 6.46 23.98
CA THR A 223 1.75 5.11 23.94
C THR A 223 1.38 4.36 25.20
N CYS A 224 1.15 3.06 25.09
CA CYS A 224 0.88 2.20 26.24
C CYS A 224 1.54 0.82 26.03
N ALA A 225 2.33 0.38 27.01
CA ALA A 225 2.99 -0.91 27.00
C ALA A 225 2.11 -1.97 27.68
N PHE A 226 2.19 -3.22 27.23
CA PHE A 226 1.38 -4.32 27.75
C PHE A 226 2.26 -5.53 28.08
N GLY A 227 1.83 -6.31 29.07
CA GLY A 227 2.51 -7.56 29.42
C GLY A 227 2.40 -8.64 28.35
N THR A 228 1.35 -8.61 27.53
CA THR A 228 1.08 -9.60 26.47
C THR A 228 0.52 -8.92 25.21
N LEU A 229 0.66 -9.59 24.06
CA LEU A 229 0.03 -9.15 22.81
C LEU A 229 -1.50 -9.19 22.89
N ARG A 230 -2.05 -10.24 23.52
CA ARG A 230 -3.48 -10.37 23.77
C ARG A 230 -4.07 -9.15 24.48
N ALA A 231 -3.46 -8.70 25.58
CA ALA A 231 -3.95 -7.53 26.33
C ALA A 231 -3.95 -6.24 25.50
N ALA A 232 -2.94 -6.06 24.64
CA ALA A 232 -2.90 -4.94 23.72
C ALA A 232 -4.04 -5.02 22.69
N VAL A 233 -4.24 -6.18 22.06
CA VAL A 233 -5.32 -6.36 21.07
C VAL A 233 -6.71 -6.22 21.70
N ASP A 234 -6.93 -6.80 22.89
CA ASP A 234 -8.21 -6.70 23.61
C ASP A 234 -8.54 -5.25 23.98
N THR A 235 -7.53 -4.45 24.34
CA THR A 235 -7.69 -2.99 24.54
C THR A 235 -8.22 -2.30 23.27
N VAL A 236 -7.69 -2.66 22.10
CA VAL A 236 -8.14 -2.10 20.81
C VAL A 236 -9.57 -2.52 20.52
N ILE A 237 -9.90 -3.81 20.69
CA ILE A 237 -11.25 -4.34 20.47
C ILE A 237 -12.26 -3.60 21.36
N GLU A 238 -12.02 -3.52 22.67
CA GLU A 238 -12.93 -2.86 23.61
C GLU A 238 -13.06 -1.36 23.30
N THR A 239 -11.96 -0.71 22.93
CA THR A 239 -11.97 0.71 22.51
C THR A 239 -12.89 0.93 21.31
N LEU A 240 -12.81 0.08 20.29
CA LEU A 240 -13.66 0.15 19.11
C LEU A 240 -15.13 -0.18 19.45
N GLN A 241 -15.37 -1.18 20.29
CA GLN A 241 -16.71 -1.57 20.75
C GLN A 241 -17.38 -0.49 21.61
N ALA A 242 -16.59 0.28 22.36
CA ALA A 242 -17.06 1.45 23.10
C ALA A 242 -17.41 2.64 22.18
N GLY A 243 -17.22 2.53 20.87
CA GLY A 243 -17.55 3.56 19.89
C GLY A 243 -16.54 4.71 19.86
N VAL A 244 -15.36 4.53 20.45
CA VAL A 244 -14.29 5.55 20.43
C VAL A 244 -13.69 5.61 19.04
N GLN A 245 -13.83 6.75 18.38
CA GLN A 245 -13.27 6.97 17.05
C GLN A 245 -11.83 7.45 17.12
N LEU A 246 -10.89 6.52 17.03
CA LEU A 246 -9.46 6.84 16.99
C LEU A 246 -9.06 7.39 15.61
N GLY A 247 -8.01 8.22 15.62
CA GLY A 247 -7.32 8.64 14.40
C GLY A 247 -6.42 7.53 13.86
N ARG A 248 -5.64 6.90 14.75
CA ARG A 248 -4.69 5.81 14.46
C ARG A 248 -4.55 4.89 15.66
N VAL A 249 -4.29 3.61 15.43
CA VAL A 249 -3.80 2.69 16.46
C VAL A 249 -2.85 1.66 15.88
N GLU A 250 -1.59 1.77 16.26
CA GLU A 250 -0.51 0.93 15.78
C GLU A 250 0.03 0.05 16.90
N LEU A 251 0.39 -1.19 16.58
CA LEU A 251 1.08 -2.09 17.51
C LEU A 251 2.53 -2.24 17.07
N LEU A 252 3.46 -2.17 18.02
CA LEU A 252 4.84 -2.63 17.88
C LEU A 252 5.07 -3.79 18.84
N ASP A 253 5.64 -4.90 18.35
CA ASP A 253 6.08 -5.96 19.25
C ASP A 253 7.36 -5.58 20.00
N ALA A 254 7.75 -6.39 20.99
CA ALA A 254 8.91 -6.08 21.83
C ALA A 254 10.22 -5.94 21.00
N LEU A 255 10.39 -6.76 19.95
CA LEU A 255 11.57 -6.67 19.07
C LEU A 255 11.57 -5.36 18.27
N GLN A 256 10.40 -4.95 17.76
CA GLN A 256 10.23 -3.71 17.04
C GLN A 256 10.47 -2.48 17.94
N VAL A 257 9.99 -2.50 19.19
CA VAL A 257 10.27 -1.45 20.18
C VAL A 257 11.76 -1.37 20.49
N LYS A 258 12.45 -2.51 20.63
CA LYS A 258 13.91 -2.56 20.81
C LYS A 258 14.65 -1.90 19.63
N ALA A 259 14.22 -2.18 18.40
CA ALA A 259 14.80 -1.58 17.20
C ALA A 259 14.61 -0.05 17.20
N VAL A 260 13.38 0.40 17.44
CA VAL A 260 13.01 1.82 17.48
C VAL A 260 13.75 2.56 18.60
N ASN A 261 13.87 1.97 19.79
CA ASN A 261 14.63 2.58 20.89
C ASN A 261 16.09 2.83 20.51
N ARG A 262 16.73 1.89 19.81
CA ARG A 262 18.12 2.03 19.37
C ARG A 262 18.27 3.12 18.29
N TYR A 263 17.34 3.19 17.36
CA TYR A 263 17.40 4.11 16.21
C TYR A 263 16.91 5.52 16.57
N SER A 264 15.70 5.63 17.11
CA SER A 264 15.00 6.89 17.39
C SER A 264 15.18 7.42 18.81
N ARG A 265 15.87 6.68 19.70
CA ARG A 265 16.20 7.09 21.08
C ARG A 265 14.98 7.42 21.95
N LEU A 266 13.90 6.64 21.81
CA LEU A 266 12.66 6.86 22.57
C LEU A 266 12.70 6.36 24.02
N GLY A 267 13.55 5.38 24.35
CA GLY A 267 13.73 4.90 25.72
C GLY A 267 12.52 4.17 26.32
N MET A 268 11.63 3.61 25.49
CA MET A 268 10.42 2.90 25.92
C MET A 268 10.76 1.53 26.54
N ALA A 269 9.88 1.00 27.41
CA ALA A 269 9.99 -0.37 27.87
C ALA A 269 9.93 -1.36 26.68
N VAL A 270 10.78 -2.39 26.68
CA VAL A 270 10.83 -3.39 25.61
C VAL A 270 9.71 -4.41 25.81
N ALA A 271 8.51 -4.05 25.36
CA ALA A 271 7.28 -4.82 25.50
C ALA A 271 6.34 -4.56 24.29
N PRO A 272 5.33 -5.40 24.04
CA PRO A 272 4.23 -5.04 23.13
C PRO A 272 3.67 -3.67 23.49
N THR A 273 3.66 -2.75 22.54
CA THR A 273 3.29 -1.35 22.78
C THR A 273 2.31 -0.86 21.73
N LEU A 274 1.19 -0.28 22.17
CA LEU A 274 0.27 0.44 21.31
C LEU A 274 0.66 1.91 21.19
N PHE A 275 0.50 2.45 19.99
CA PHE A 275 0.60 3.88 19.67
C PHE A 275 -0.77 4.34 19.21
N PHE A 276 -1.37 5.27 19.93
CA PHE A 276 -2.67 5.85 19.62
C PHE A 276 -2.51 7.26 19.05
N GLU A 277 -3.35 7.63 18.08
CA GLU A 277 -3.64 9.03 17.74
C GLU A 277 -5.13 9.31 17.87
N PHE A 278 -5.46 10.48 18.41
CA PHE A 278 -6.82 10.95 18.69
C PHE A 278 -7.09 12.19 17.88
N HIS A 279 -8.25 12.25 17.21
CA HIS A 279 -8.64 13.37 16.33
C HIS A 279 -10.00 13.92 16.75
N GLY A 280 -10.12 15.25 16.79
CA GLY A 280 -11.39 15.92 17.04
C GLY A 280 -11.21 17.36 17.52
N SER A 281 -12.22 17.91 18.16
CA SER A 281 -12.09 19.09 19.03
C SER A 281 -11.37 18.73 20.33
N GLU A 282 -10.88 19.74 21.06
CA GLU A 282 -10.19 19.52 22.34
C GLU A 282 -11.03 18.70 23.36
N PRO A 283 -12.34 18.98 23.58
CA PRO A 283 -13.16 18.18 24.50
C PRO A 283 -13.36 16.73 24.05
N GLU A 284 -13.51 16.50 22.74
CA GLU A 284 -13.65 15.15 22.19
C GLU A 284 -12.37 14.35 22.40
N VAL A 285 -11.21 14.92 22.09
CA VAL A 285 -9.92 14.25 22.29
C VAL A 285 -9.67 13.97 23.77
N ALA A 286 -9.96 14.91 24.67
CA ALA A 286 -9.83 14.68 26.11
C ALA A 286 -10.73 13.52 26.59
N HIS A 287 -11.95 13.42 26.07
CA HIS A 287 -12.85 12.30 26.36
C HIS A 287 -12.33 10.96 25.81
N GLN A 288 -11.89 10.92 24.55
CA GLN A 288 -11.33 9.73 23.92
C GLN A 288 -10.11 9.21 24.73
N VAL A 289 -9.17 10.09 25.09
CA VAL A 289 -7.99 9.74 25.89
C VAL A 289 -8.38 9.17 27.25
N LYS A 290 -9.39 9.78 27.92
CA LYS A 290 -9.87 9.29 29.22
C LYS A 290 -10.39 7.85 29.10
N VAL A 291 -11.29 7.60 28.15
CA VAL A 291 -11.91 6.27 27.95
C VAL A 291 -10.85 5.23 27.58
N VAL A 292 -9.96 5.55 26.63
CA VAL A 292 -8.90 4.62 26.21
C VAL A 292 -7.93 4.31 27.34
N ARG A 293 -7.60 5.29 28.19
CA ARG A 293 -6.75 5.05 29.35
C ARG A 293 -7.42 4.12 30.37
N GLU A 294 -8.73 4.26 30.59
CA GLU A 294 -9.50 3.39 31.48
C GLU A 294 -9.56 1.95 30.95
N ILE A 295 -9.79 1.78 29.64
CA ILE A 295 -9.78 0.47 28.97
C ILE A 295 -8.36 -0.13 28.98
N ALA A 296 -7.33 0.63 28.64
CA ALA A 296 -5.96 0.14 28.68
C ALA A 296 -5.58 -0.32 30.09
N ALA A 297 -5.99 0.41 31.13
CA ALA A 297 -5.76 0.03 32.52
C ALA A 297 -6.51 -1.26 32.92
N SER A 298 -7.73 -1.49 32.44
CA SER A 298 -8.49 -2.73 32.73
C SER A 298 -7.83 -3.98 32.13
N HIS A 299 -7.09 -3.82 31.03
CA HIS A 299 -6.27 -4.86 30.40
C HIS A 299 -4.82 -4.90 30.89
N GLY A 300 -4.47 -4.16 31.94
CA GLY A 300 -3.13 -4.18 32.53
C GLY A 300 -2.07 -3.39 31.75
N GLY A 301 -2.50 -2.41 30.97
CA GLY A 301 -1.64 -1.43 30.30
C GLY A 301 -0.80 -0.62 31.28
N GLN A 302 0.44 -0.37 30.91
CA GLN A 302 1.48 0.30 31.70
C GLN A 302 2.02 1.51 30.94
N ASP A 303 2.66 2.42 31.68
CA ASP A 303 3.38 3.57 31.13
C ASP A 303 2.57 4.34 30.08
N PHE A 304 1.28 4.61 30.35
CA PHE A 304 0.43 5.39 29.46
C PHE A 304 0.99 6.82 29.34
N ALA A 305 1.80 7.04 28.32
CA ALA A 305 2.53 8.28 28.10
C ALA A 305 1.81 9.11 27.06
N TRP A 306 1.33 10.27 27.49
CA TRP A 306 0.53 11.17 26.69
C TRP A 306 1.37 12.31 26.13
N ALA A 307 1.24 12.57 24.83
CA ALA A 307 1.92 13.64 24.10
C ALA A 307 0.90 14.62 23.51
N HIS A 308 0.84 15.82 24.10
CA HIS A 308 0.05 16.95 23.58
C HIS A 308 0.84 17.89 22.70
N ARG A 309 2.14 18.05 23.00
CA ARG A 309 2.97 18.99 22.27
C ARG A 309 3.20 18.45 20.86
N PRO A 310 3.03 19.28 19.82
CA PRO A 310 3.25 18.87 18.44
C PRO A 310 4.59 18.17 18.23
N GLU A 311 5.65 18.61 18.92
CA GLU A 311 6.99 18.03 18.82
C GLU A 311 7.06 16.62 19.40
N ASP A 312 6.44 16.38 20.56
CA ASP A 312 6.41 15.08 21.21
C ASP A 312 5.64 14.06 20.36
N ARG A 313 4.50 14.48 19.78
CA ARG A 313 3.72 13.68 18.83
C ARG A 313 4.49 13.36 17.58
N SER A 314 5.09 14.37 16.97
CA SER A 314 5.88 14.21 15.74
C SER A 314 7.03 13.24 15.98
N ARG A 315 7.68 13.28 17.15
CA ARG A 315 8.75 12.35 17.52
C ARG A 315 8.26 10.90 17.60
N LEU A 316 7.10 10.65 18.23
CA LEU A 316 6.51 9.31 18.31
C LEU A 316 6.14 8.76 16.93
N TRP A 317 5.46 9.56 16.12
CA TRP A 317 5.05 9.14 14.78
C TRP A 317 6.24 9.00 13.84
N GLN A 318 7.23 9.88 13.91
CA GLN A 318 8.45 9.72 13.11
C GLN A 318 9.14 8.39 13.42
N ALA A 319 9.22 7.99 14.69
CA ALA A 319 9.77 6.70 15.08
C ALA A 319 9.00 5.51 14.50
N ARG A 320 7.66 5.58 14.43
CA ARG A 320 6.80 4.60 13.74
C ARG A 320 7.05 4.55 12.23
N HIS A 321 7.29 5.69 11.58
CA HIS A 321 7.59 5.76 10.15
C HIS A 321 9.02 5.27 9.84
N ASP A 322 9.96 5.47 10.77
CA ASP A 322 11.37 5.09 10.62
C ASP A 322 11.64 3.60 10.89
N ILE A 323 10.60 2.79 11.15
CA ILE A 323 10.72 1.37 11.47
C ILE A 323 11.55 0.60 10.44
N TRP A 324 11.39 0.89 9.15
CA TRP A 324 12.20 0.27 8.10
C TRP A 324 13.71 0.45 8.37
N TRP A 325 14.12 1.68 8.70
CA TRP A 325 15.51 2.01 9.01
C TRP A 325 15.96 1.46 10.36
N ALA A 326 15.07 1.43 11.35
CA ALA A 326 15.33 0.82 12.64
C ALA A 326 15.61 -0.70 12.51
N ASN A 327 14.86 -1.39 11.65
CA ASN A 327 14.96 -2.82 11.44
C ASN A 327 16.29 -3.22 10.78
N LYS A 328 16.82 -2.39 9.88
CA LYS A 328 18.19 -2.54 9.32
C LYS A 328 19.26 -2.59 10.41
N GLY A 329 19.05 -1.92 11.54
CA GLY A 329 19.95 -1.97 12.69
C GLY A 329 19.95 -3.30 13.46
N LEU A 330 18.91 -4.13 13.32
CA LEU A 330 18.81 -5.43 14.00
C LEU A 330 19.81 -6.45 13.44
N ARG A 331 20.09 -6.40 12.14
CA ARG A 331 21.07 -7.24 11.46
C ARG A 331 21.79 -6.42 10.37
N PRO A 332 22.97 -5.86 10.66
CA PRO A 332 23.74 -5.10 9.68
C PRO A 332 24.06 -5.94 8.43
N GLY A 333 23.88 -5.34 7.25
CA GLY A 333 24.09 -6.02 5.96
C GLY A 333 22.89 -6.83 5.45
N ALA A 334 21.84 -7.02 6.26
CA ALA A 334 20.62 -7.69 5.81
C ALA A 334 19.67 -6.74 5.04
N GLU A 335 18.88 -7.33 4.16
CA GLU A 335 17.77 -6.69 3.47
C GLU A 335 16.44 -6.95 4.18
N GLY A 336 15.56 -5.96 4.15
CA GLY A 336 14.22 -6.07 4.73
C GLY A 336 13.28 -6.68 3.70
N LEU A 337 12.55 -7.72 4.09
CA LEU A 337 11.46 -8.30 3.32
C LEU A 337 10.15 -8.00 4.06
N PRO A 338 9.41 -6.95 3.65
CA PRO A 338 8.14 -6.62 4.27
C PRO A 338 7.09 -7.62 3.82
N THR A 339 6.24 -8.01 4.76
CA THR A 339 5.10 -8.89 4.52
C THR A 339 3.85 -8.26 5.09
N ASP A 340 2.68 -8.71 4.66
CA ASP A 340 1.40 -8.23 5.17
C ASP A 340 0.32 -9.29 5.03
N VAL A 341 -0.55 -9.34 6.04
CA VAL A 341 -1.86 -10.01 6.00
C VAL A 341 -2.84 -9.18 6.82
N CYS A 342 -4.13 -9.37 6.60
CA CYS A 342 -5.16 -8.78 7.43
C CYS A 342 -6.13 -9.86 7.91
N VAL A 343 -6.55 -9.79 9.16
CA VAL A 343 -7.43 -10.77 9.81
C VAL A 343 -8.53 -10.05 10.59
N PRO A 344 -9.65 -10.70 10.89
CA PRO A 344 -10.61 -10.17 11.86
C PRO A 344 -9.88 -9.81 13.16
N ILE A 345 -10.15 -8.63 13.73
CA ILE A 345 -9.38 -8.10 14.88
C ILE A 345 -9.41 -9.07 16.08
N SER A 346 -10.49 -9.86 16.24
CA SER A 346 -10.61 -10.90 17.28
C SER A 346 -9.52 -11.98 17.19
N GLU A 347 -9.01 -12.24 15.99
CA GLU A 347 -8.02 -13.28 15.69
C GLU A 347 -6.58 -12.73 15.76
N LEU A 348 -6.42 -11.41 15.79
CA LEU A 348 -5.14 -10.74 15.55
C LEU A 348 -4.03 -11.18 16.51
N ALA A 349 -4.31 -11.27 17.80
CA ALA A 349 -3.30 -11.66 18.79
C ALA A 349 -2.77 -13.09 18.56
N ASP A 350 -3.66 -14.07 18.33
CA ASP A 350 -3.25 -15.46 18.07
C ASP A 350 -2.43 -15.57 16.79
N GLN A 351 -2.80 -14.81 15.76
CA GLN A 351 -2.10 -14.81 14.48
C GLN A 351 -0.69 -14.21 14.59
N ILE A 352 -0.55 -13.10 15.34
CA ILE A 352 0.76 -12.50 15.62
C ILE A 352 1.61 -13.45 16.46
N GLU A 353 1.06 -14.05 17.52
CA GLU A 353 1.80 -14.99 18.37
C GLU A 353 2.26 -16.23 17.60
N ALA A 354 1.41 -16.80 16.75
CA ALA A 354 1.76 -17.91 15.87
C ALA A 354 2.86 -17.53 14.87
N ALA A 355 2.80 -16.32 14.29
CA ALA A 355 3.86 -15.82 13.42
C ALA A 355 5.19 -15.62 14.17
N GLN A 356 5.16 -15.12 15.42
CA GLN A 356 6.36 -15.04 16.26
C GLN A 356 6.95 -16.42 16.56
N GLN A 357 6.10 -17.43 16.79
CA GLN A 357 6.56 -18.81 17.00
C GLN A 357 7.26 -19.37 15.76
N ASP A 358 6.72 -19.14 14.56
CA ASP A 358 7.36 -19.51 13.30
C ASP A 358 8.74 -18.86 13.16
N VAL A 359 8.82 -17.53 13.38
CA VAL A 359 10.07 -16.78 13.28
C VAL A 359 11.13 -17.36 14.22
N ARG A 360 10.76 -17.69 15.46
CA ARG A 360 11.68 -18.31 16.44
C ARG A 360 12.09 -19.72 16.02
N ALA A 361 11.16 -20.55 15.57
CA ALA A 361 11.42 -21.93 15.17
C ALA A 361 12.37 -22.03 13.98
N GLU A 362 12.29 -21.08 13.05
CA GLU A 362 13.14 -21.01 11.86
C GLU A 362 14.47 -20.26 12.10
N GLY A 363 14.66 -19.69 13.30
CA GLY A 363 15.85 -18.90 13.64
C GLY A 363 15.95 -17.57 12.87
N LEU A 364 14.81 -16.99 12.49
CA LEU A 364 14.72 -15.76 11.70
C LEU A 364 14.64 -14.51 12.60
N ILE A 365 14.92 -13.35 12.02
CA ILE A 365 14.72 -12.04 12.66
C ILE A 365 13.64 -11.30 11.90
N ALA A 366 12.46 -11.12 12.51
CA ALA A 366 11.35 -10.39 11.90
C ALA A 366 10.58 -9.61 12.98
N PRO A 367 10.90 -8.33 13.22
CA PRO A 367 10.06 -7.47 14.05
C PRO A 367 8.67 -7.29 13.44
N ILE A 368 7.69 -7.03 14.32
CA ILE A 368 6.29 -6.89 13.95
C ILE A 368 5.81 -5.47 14.21
N CYS A 369 5.14 -4.91 13.22
CA CYS A 369 4.27 -3.75 13.38
C CYS A 369 2.90 -4.04 12.78
N GLY A 370 1.86 -3.32 13.20
CA GLY A 370 0.53 -3.50 12.62
C GLY A 370 -0.38 -2.30 12.78
N HIS A 371 -1.22 -2.11 11.77
CA HIS A 371 -2.40 -1.26 11.76
C HIS A 371 -3.54 -2.01 12.47
N VAL A 372 -3.44 -2.13 13.79
CA VAL A 372 -4.26 -3.07 14.56
C VAL A 372 -5.72 -2.63 14.72
N GLY A 373 -6.01 -1.36 14.41
CA GLY A 373 -7.39 -0.86 14.28
C GLY A 373 -8.13 -1.47 13.10
N ASP A 374 -7.41 -1.97 12.11
CA ASP A 374 -7.96 -2.58 10.88
C ASP A 374 -7.70 -4.10 10.81
N GLY A 375 -7.01 -4.68 11.80
CA GLY A 375 -6.65 -6.10 11.82
C GLY A 375 -5.45 -6.47 10.92
N ASN A 376 -4.71 -5.48 10.42
CA ASN A 376 -3.56 -5.69 9.54
C ASN A 376 -2.25 -5.68 10.33
N PHE A 377 -1.38 -6.66 10.08
CA PHE A 377 -0.04 -6.72 10.66
C PHE A 377 1.01 -7.18 9.65
N HIS A 378 2.26 -6.85 9.96
CA HIS A 378 3.42 -7.00 9.10
C HIS A 378 4.55 -7.67 9.86
N LEU A 379 5.22 -8.62 9.20
CA LEU A 379 6.56 -9.05 9.58
C LEU A 379 7.56 -8.43 8.60
N CYS A 380 8.62 -7.82 9.11
CA CYS A 380 9.73 -7.35 8.28
C CYS A 380 10.93 -8.28 8.47
N PHE A 381 11.04 -9.33 7.65
CA PHE A 381 12.14 -10.30 7.77
C PHE A 381 13.47 -9.66 7.37
N MET A 382 14.47 -9.74 8.25
CA MET A 382 15.82 -9.24 7.99
C MET A 382 16.72 -10.38 7.49
N VAL A 383 16.91 -10.43 6.17
CA VAL A 383 17.48 -11.59 5.46
C VAL A 383 18.78 -11.24 4.72
N ASP A 384 19.68 -12.20 4.57
CA ASP A 384 20.77 -12.11 3.61
C ASP A 384 20.25 -12.53 2.21
N PRO A 385 20.16 -11.62 1.23
CA PRO A 385 19.66 -11.95 -0.10
C PRO A 385 20.57 -12.93 -0.86
N SER A 386 21.81 -13.14 -0.40
CA SER A 386 22.76 -14.07 -0.99
C SER A 386 22.68 -15.50 -0.43
N ASP A 387 21.84 -15.73 0.59
CA ASP A 387 21.59 -17.06 1.18
C ASP A 387 20.25 -17.64 0.69
N PRO A 388 20.26 -18.55 -0.30
CA PRO A 388 19.02 -19.12 -0.83
C PRO A 388 18.26 -19.98 0.19
N ALA A 389 18.95 -20.57 1.17
CA ALA A 389 18.33 -21.40 2.19
C ALA A 389 17.56 -20.53 3.20
N GLU A 390 18.12 -19.39 3.60
CA GLU A 390 17.42 -18.41 4.41
C GLU A 390 16.18 -17.86 3.70
N ILE A 391 16.31 -17.48 2.42
CA ILE A 391 15.18 -17.02 1.60
C ILE A 391 14.08 -18.10 1.51
N ALA A 392 14.45 -19.38 1.39
CA ALA A 392 13.48 -20.48 1.37
C ALA A 392 12.72 -20.61 2.69
N ARG A 393 13.40 -20.51 3.84
CA ARG A 393 12.75 -20.53 5.17
C ARG A 393 11.78 -19.36 5.34
N VAL A 394 12.18 -18.16 4.92
CA VAL A 394 11.35 -16.95 5.01
C VAL A 394 10.09 -17.10 4.16
N LYS A 395 10.21 -17.59 2.91
CA LYS A 395 9.06 -17.87 2.05
C LYS A 395 8.13 -18.91 2.66
N ALA A 396 8.67 -19.96 3.27
CA ALA A 396 7.87 -20.97 3.96
C ALA A 396 7.12 -20.40 5.17
N ALA A 397 7.79 -19.60 6.00
CA ALA A 397 7.17 -18.91 7.13
C ALA A 397 6.09 -17.93 6.69
N TYR A 398 6.33 -17.15 5.64
CA TYR A 398 5.34 -16.22 5.07
C TYR A 398 4.12 -16.96 4.51
N ALA A 399 4.33 -18.07 3.78
CA ALA A 399 3.24 -18.90 3.29
C ALA A 399 2.39 -19.49 4.42
N ARG A 400 3.00 -19.89 5.55
CA ARG A 400 2.26 -20.33 6.75
C ARG A 400 1.44 -19.19 7.35
N MET A 401 2.03 -17.99 7.46
CA MET A 401 1.34 -16.79 7.93
C MET A 401 0.11 -16.46 7.07
N ILE A 402 0.25 -16.46 5.75
CA ILE A 402 -0.86 -16.21 4.82
C ILE A 402 -1.96 -17.26 5.00
N ARG A 403 -1.62 -18.55 4.97
CA ARG A 403 -2.65 -19.61 5.09
C ARG A 403 -3.37 -19.60 6.43
N ARG A 404 -2.68 -19.24 7.52
CA ARG A 404 -3.36 -19.06 8.82
C ARG A 404 -4.31 -17.86 8.81
N ALA A 405 -3.93 -16.75 8.16
CA ALA A 405 -4.83 -15.61 8.00
C ALA A 405 -6.08 -16.01 7.20
N LEU A 406 -5.92 -16.74 6.09
CA LEU A 406 -7.04 -17.23 5.28
C LEU A 406 -7.95 -18.19 6.08
N ALA A 407 -7.37 -19.07 6.91
CA ALA A 407 -8.12 -20.04 7.70
C ALA A 407 -9.08 -19.41 8.72
N VAL A 408 -8.84 -18.15 9.12
CA VAL A 408 -9.69 -17.40 10.07
C VAL A 408 -10.54 -16.33 9.39
N GLY A 409 -10.69 -16.40 8.06
CA GLY A 409 -11.49 -15.44 7.28
C GLY A 409 -10.79 -14.10 7.03
N GLY A 410 -9.46 -14.06 7.17
CA GLY A 410 -8.63 -12.94 6.74
C GLY A 410 -8.29 -12.96 5.24
N THR A 411 -7.28 -12.18 4.87
CA THR A 411 -6.82 -12.01 3.48
C THR A 411 -5.30 -12.16 3.37
N CYS A 412 -4.82 -12.63 2.21
CA CYS A 412 -3.41 -12.83 1.90
C CYS A 412 -2.62 -11.53 1.73
N THR A 413 -3.29 -10.37 1.68
CA THR A 413 -2.66 -9.05 1.67
C THR A 413 -3.60 -8.03 2.32
N GLY A 414 -3.07 -7.24 3.25
CA GLY A 414 -3.81 -6.12 3.82
C GLY A 414 -3.76 -4.87 2.93
N GLU A 415 -2.58 -4.58 2.37
CA GLU A 415 -2.34 -3.31 1.66
C GLU A 415 -1.33 -3.37 0.50
N HIS A 416 -0.46 -4.38 0.43
CA HIS A 416 0.61 -4.42 -0.56
C HIS A 416 0.15 -4.85 -1.95
N GLY A 417 -0.94 -5.62 -2.05
CA GLY A 417 -1.45 -6.19 -3.30
C GLY A 417 -0.95 -7.61 -3.55
N ILE A 418 -1.12 -8.08 -4.78
CA ILE A 418 -0.85 -9.46 -5.20
C ILE A 418 0.43 -9.54 -6.04
N GLY A 419 0.62 -8.57 -6.94
CA GLY A 419 1.70 -8.56 -7.91
C GLY A 419 1.82 -9.91 -8.63
N HIS A 420 3.05 -10.42 -8.72
CA HIS A 420 3.28 -11.81 -9.14
C HIS A 420 3.62 -12.74 -7.97
N GLY A 421 3.90 -12.19 -6.78
CA GLY A 421 4.35 -12.93 -5.61
C GLY A 421 3.25 -13.75 -4.94
N LYS A 422 1.98 -13.28 -4.99
CA LYS A 422 0.87 -13.86 -4.22
C LYS A 422 -0.26 -14.45 -5.04
N VAL A 423 -0.06 -14.66 -6.34
CA VAL A 423 -1.11 -15.17 -7.25
C VAL A 423 -1.70 -16.50 -6.76
N GLU A 424 -0.87 -17.39 -6.19
CA GLU A 424 -1.35 -18.65 -5.62
C GLU A 424 -2.27 -18.45 -4.41
N PHE A 425 -1.95 -17.49 -3.53
CA PHE A 425 -2.74 -17.20 -2.35
C PHE A 425 -4.04 -16.47 -2.69
N LEU A 426 -4.03 -15.59 -3.69
CA LEU A 426 -5.27 -14.99 -4.21
C LEU A 426 -6.21 -16.08 -4.76
N ARG A 427 -5.66 -17.10 -5.44
CA ARG A 427 -6.46 -18.21 -5.94
C ARG A 427 -7.08 -19.03 -4.80
N GLU A 428 -6.32 -19.25 -3.73
CA GLU A 428 -6.82 -19.91 -2.51
C GLU A 428 -7.92 -19.08 -1.84
N GLU A 429 -7.67 -17.79 -1.60
CA GLU A 429 -8.59 -16.85 -0.97
C GLU A 429 -9.90 -16.66 -1.75
N ALA A 430 -9.79 -16.39 -3.06
CA ALA A 430 -10.96 -16.07 -3.89
C ALA A 430 -11.78 -17.30 -4.28
N GLY A 431 -11.22 -18.52 -4.18
CA GLY A 431 -11.84 -19.75 -4.63
C GLY A 431 -12.42 -19.63 -6.05
N GLY A 432 -13.71 -19.91 -6.21
CA GLY A 432 -14.41 -19.78 -7.50
C GLY A 432 -14.39 -18.36 -8.09
N GLY A 433 -14.21 -17.33 -7.26
CA GLY A 433 -14.09 -15.93 -7.67
C GLY A 433 -12.85 -15.65 -8.51
N PHE A 434 -11.76 -16.41 -8.34
CA PHE A 434 -10.54 -16.26 -9.13
C PHE A 434 -10.81 -16.44 -10.64
N ARG A 435 -11.67 -17.40 -11.00
CA ARG A 435 -12.09 -17.62 -12.39
C ARG A 435 -12.86 -16.43 -12.96
N VAL A 436 -13.65 -15.75 -12.13
CA VAL A 436 -14.38 -14.55 -12.55
C VAL A 436 -13.41 -13.40 -12.80
N MET A 437 -12.40 -13.22 -11.96
CA MET A 437 -11.34 -12.23 -12.19
C MET A 437 -10.61 -12.50 -13.51
N GLN A 438 -10.30 -13.77 -13.82
CA GLN A 438 -9.70 -14.15 -15.10
C GLN A 438 -10.63 -13.85 -16.29
N ALA A 439 -11.94 -14.10 -16.16
CA ALA A 439 -12.90 -13.80 -17.21
C ALA A 439 -13.02 -12.28 -17.47
N LEU A 440 -13.06 -11.47 -16.41
CA LEU A 440 -13.04 -10.01 -16.51
C LEU A 440 -11.75 -9.52 -17.17
N ARG A 441 -10.61 -10.10 -16.78
CA ARG A 441 -9.32 -9.80 -17.37
C ARG A 441 -9.28 -10.11 -18.87
N ALA A 442 -9.73 -11.29 -19.28
CA ALA A 442 -9.77 -11.69 -20.68
C ALA A 442 -10.75 -10.84 -21.51
N ALA A 443 -11.84 -10.38 -20.90
CA ALA A 443 -12.81 -9.52 -21.56
C ALA A 443 -12.27 -8.10 -21.80
N LEU A 444 -11.56 -7.53 -20.82
CA LEU A 444 -11.01 -6.17 -20.92
C LEU A 444 -9.69 -6.13 -21.69
N ASP A 445 -8.80 -7.10 -21.48
CA ASP A 445 -7.50 -7.22 -22.17
C ASP A 445 -7.36 -8.57 -22.89
N PRO A 446 -8.06 -8.75 -24.02
CA PRO A 446 -8.02 -9.99 -24.78
C PRO A 446 -6.65 -10.30 -25.40
N LEU A 447 -5.76 -9.30 -25.51
CA LEU A 447 -4.41 -9.45 -26.04
C LEU A 447 -3.37 -9.81 -24.96
N GLY A 448 -3.75 -9.73 -23.67
CA GLY A 448 -2.84 -10.00 -22.55
C GLY A 448 -1.69 -9.01 -22.43
N ILE A 449 -1.80 -7.79 -22.98
CA ILE A 449 -0.68 -6.84 -23.01
C ILE A 449 -0.46 -6.11 -21.68
N LEU A 450 -1.49 -5.86 -20.87
CA LEU A 450 -1.39 -4.99 -19.70
C LEU A 450 -0.89 -5.73 -18.46
N ASN A 451 0.36 -5.53 -18.10
CA ASN A 451 1.00 -6.09 -16.90
C ASN A 451 0.87 -7.63 -16.75
N PRO A 452 1.25 -8.42 -17.78
CA PRO A 452 1.01 -9.85 -17.81
C PRO A 452 1.72 -10.62 -16.68
N GLY A 453 1.11 -11.73 -16.29
CA GLY A 453 1.58 -12.67 -15.27
C GLY A 453 1.26 -12.27 -13.82
N LYS A 454 0.47 -11.21 -13.61
CA LYS A 454 0.17 -10.64 -12.28
C LYS A 454 -1.31 -10.75 -11.93
N VAL A 455 -1.62 -10.67 -10.64
CA VAL A 455 -2.95 -10.79 -10.02
C VAL A 455 -3.65 -12.11 -10.34
N THR A 456 -4.08 -12.30 -11.58
CA THR A 456 -4.78 -13.49 -12.08
C THR A 456 -3.86 -14.53 -12.72
N GLY A 457 -2.56 -14.26 -12.79
CA GLY A 457 -1.56 -15.11 -13.45
C GLY A 457 -1.78 -15.25 -14.97
N PHE A 458 -2.60 -14.38 -15.55
CA PHE A 458 -2.95 -14.37 -16.96
C PHE A 458 -1.75 -13.87 -17.79
N PHE A 459 -1.40 -14.59 -18.86
CA PHE A 459 -0.31 -14.25 -19.76
C PHE A 459 -0.79 -14.03 -21.18
#